data_AF-A0AAV4S2X9-F1
#
_entry.id   AF-A0AAV4S2X9-F1
#
_cell.length_a   1.000
_cell.length_b   1.000
_cell.length_c   1.000
_cell.angle_alpha   90.00
_cell.angle_beta   90.00
_cell.angle_gamma   90.00
#
_symmetry.space_group_name_H-M   'P 1'
#
loop_
_entity.id
_entity.type
_entity.pdbx_description
1 polymer ?
#
loop_
_entity_poly.entity_id
_entity_poly.type
_entity_poly.pdbx_seq_one_letter_code
_entity_poly.pdbx_strand_id
1 'polypeptide(L)'
;MSTESVVANTIKAANFAAIKHRQQKRKDLEETPYINHPIGVANILTEEAKITDINVIQAALLHDTVEKLTLLLKKLRKCLAPQ
;
A
#
# COMPACT_ATOMS: atom_id res chain seq x y z
N MET A 1 -24.21 0.46 2.96
CA MET A 1 -23.36 -0.76 2.93
C MET A 1 -23.51 -1.45 4.27
N SER A 2 -23.78 -2.76 4.33
CA SER A 2 -23.81 -3.49 5.59
C SER A 2 -22.42 -3.46 6.23
N THR A 3 -22.34 -3.33 7.56
CA THR A 3 -21.08 -3.27 8.32
C THR A 3 -20.19 -4.49 8.09
N GLU A 4 -20.78 -5.67 7.87
CA GLU A 4 -20.07 -6.90 7.47
C GLU A 4 -19.28 -6.72 6.16
N SER A 5 -19.84 -5.95 5.22
CA SER A 5 -19.17 -5.64 3.95
C SER A 5 -17.96 -4.72 4.15
N VAL A 6 -18.03 -3.80 5.12
CA VAL A 6 -16.98 -2.81 5.39
C VAL A 6 -15.73 -3.50 5.94
N VAL A 7 -15.88 -4.33 6.98
CA VAL A 7 -14.77 -5.07 7.58
C VAL A 7 -14.15 -6.02 6.55
N ALA A 8 -14.97 -6.77 5.81
CA ALA A 8 -14.49 -7.68 4.78
C ALA A 8 -13.69 -6.95 3.69
N ASN A 9 -14.13 -5.78 3.24
CA ASN A 9 -13.43 -4.99 2.23
C ASN A 9 -12.11 -4.41 2.75
N THR A 10 -12.06 -3.98 4.00
CA THR A 10 -10.82 -3.47 4.61
C THR A 10 -9.79 -4.58 4.80
N ILE A 11 -10.21 -5.77 5.25
CA ILE A 11 -9.33 -6.95 5.33
C ILE A 11 -8.83 -7.33 3.93
N LYS A 12 -9.69 -7.30 2.91
CA LYS A 12 -9.28 -7.53 1.51
C LYS A 12 -8.23 -6.52 1.05
N ALA A 13 -8.40 -5.24 1.36
CA ALA A 13 -7.43 -4.20 1.01
C ALA A 13 -6.07 -4.43 1.69
N ALA A 14 -6.07 -4.71 3.00
CA ALA A 14 -4.84 -5.02 3.74
C ALA A 14 -4.13 -6.27 3.18
N ASN A 15 -4.88 -7.35 2.92
CA ASN A 15 -4.32 -8.57 2.33
C ASN A 15 -3.74 -8.32 0.93
N PHE A 16 -4.44 -7.55 0.10
CA PHE A 16 -3.95 -7.18 -1.23
C PHE A 16 -2.64 -6.40 -1.15
N ALA A 17 -2.56 -5.41 -0.26
CA ALA A 17 -1.33 -4.66 -0.01
C ALA A 17 -0.18 -5.58 0.44
N ALA A 18 -0.45 -6.50 1.38
CA ALA A 18 0.54 -7.47 1.85
C ALA A 18 1.09 -8.33 0.71
N ILE A 19 0.22 -8.86 -0.16
CA ILE A 19 0.63 -9.68 -1.32
C ILE A 19 1.48 -8.87 -2.32
N LYS A 20 1.14 -7.60 -2.58
CA LYS A 20 1.89 -6.72 -3.49
C LYS A 20 3.24 -6.28 -2.92
N HIS A 21 3.33 -6.11 -1.61
CA HIS A 21 4.54 -5.72 -0.91
C HIS A 21 5.34 -6.89 -0.32
N ARG A 22 4.94 -8.15 -0.54
CA ARG A 22 5.57 -9.35 0.07
C ARG A 22 7.10 -9.50 -0.13
N GLN A 23 7.64 -8.90 -1.19
CA GLN A 23 9.08 -8.90 -1.51
C GLN A 23 9.74 -7.52 -1.30
N GLN A 24 8.99 -6.54 -0.80
CA GLN A 24 9.48 -5.19 -0.59
C GLN A 24 9.84 -5.00 0.87
N LYS A 25 10.98 -4.35 1.08
CA LYS A 25 11.47 -3.97 2.40
C LYS A 25 11.63 -2.45 2.46
N ARG A 26 11.58 -1.91 3.67
CA ARG A 26 11.95 -0.53 3.98
C ARG A 26 13.47 -0.37 3.83
N LYS A 27 13.93 0.88 3.70
CA LYS A 27 15.36 1.23 3.56
C LYS A 27 16.01 1.56 4.92
N ASP A 28 15.54 0.93 5.96
CA ASP A 28 16.08 0.96 7.31
C ASP A 28 17.07 -0.20 7.53
N LEU A 29 17.85 -0.13 8.61
CA LEU A 29 18.89 -1.12 8.91
C LEU A 29 18.33 -2.53 9.15
N GLU A 30 17.11 -2.62 9.68
CA GLU A 30 16.43 -3.89 9.98
C GLU A 30 15.73 -4.49 8.76
N GLU A 31 15.75 -3.78 7.62
CA GLU A 31 15.02 -4.11 6.40
C GLU A 31 13.55 -4.49 6.67
N THR A 32 12.85 -3.65 7.43
CA THR A 32 11.49 -3.94 7.90
C THR A 32 10.56 -4.28 6.73
N PRO A 33 9.69 -5.30 6.84
CA PRO A 33 8.71 -5.60 5.80
C PRO A 33 7.88 -4.37 5.42
N TYR A 34 7.81 -4.06 4.12
CA TYR A 34 7.22 -2.79 3.67
C TYR A 34 5.74 -2.66 4.01
N ILE A 35 5.02 -3.77 4.19
CA ILE A 35 3.61 -3.76 4.60
C ILE A 35 3.36 -3.01 5.91
N ASN A 36 4.37 -2.90 6.78
CA ASN A 36 4.29 -2.11 8.02
C ASN A 36 4.06 -0.62 7.74
N HIS A 37 4.52 -0.11 6.59
CA HIS A 37 4.32 1.30 6.22
C HIS A 37 2.86 1.62 5.90
N PRO A 38 2.17 0.96 4.94
CA PRO A 38 0.75 1.22 4.69
C PRO A 38 -0.14 1.00 5.92
N ILE A 39 0.16 0.00 6.76
CA ILE A 39 -0.56 -0.23 8.02
C ILE A 39 -0.32 0.93 9.00
N GLY A 40 0.93 1.37 9.16
CA GLY A 40 1.28 2.50 10.02
C GLY A 40 0.59 3.80 9.59
N VAL A 41 0.55 4.09 8.28
CA VAL A 41 -0.17 5.26 7.75
C VAL A 41 -1.67 5.17 8.06
N ALA A 42 -2.30 4.01 7.85
CA ALA A 42 -3.71 3.81 8.19
C ALA A 42 -3.95 4.02 9.69
N ASN A 43 -3.06 3.53 10.55
CA ASN A 43 -3.15 3.72 12.00
C ASN A 43 -3.01 5.19 12.42
N ILE A 44 -2.08 5.95 11.83
CA ILE A 44 -1.95 7.39 12.10
C ILE A 44 -3.23 8.13 11.71
N LEU A 45 -3.82 7.79 10.57
CA LEU A 45 -5.07 8.42 10.12
C LEU A 45 -6.23 8.17 11.09
N THR A 46 -6.35 6.96 11.62
CA THR A 46 -7.41 6.62 12.57
C THR A 46 -7.14 7.17 13.97
N GLU A 47 -5.93 6.99 14.49
CA GLU A 47 -5.59 7.30 15.88
C GLU A 47 -5.27 8.78 16.10
N GLU A 48 -4.54 9.42 15.18
CA GLU A 48 -4.10 10.81 15.35
C GLU A 48 -5.03 11.78 14.63
N ALA A 49 -5.33 11.52 13.35
CA ALA A 49 -6.16 12.40 12.52
C ALA A 49 -7.67 12.17 12.69
N LYS A 50 -8.08 11.15 13.46
CA LYS A 50 -9.49 10.79 13.74
C LYS A 50 -10.33 10.59 12.47
N ILE A 51 -9.71 10.12 11.40
CA ILE A 51 -10.40 9.79 10.15
C ILE A 51 -11.21 8.50 10.35
N THR A 52 -12.51 8.59 10.09
CA THR A 52 -13.44 7.45 10.15
C THR A 52 -13.98 7.04 8.78
N ASP A 53 -13.66 7.79 7.73
CA ASP A 53 -14.04 7.44 6.36
C ASP A 53 -13.29 6.19 5.90
N ILE A 54 -14.04 5.11 5.70
CA ILE A 54 -13.47 3.83 5.32
C ILE A 54 -12.76 3.86 3.97
N ASN A 55 -13.22 4.69 3.03
CA ASN A 55 -12.60 4.77 1.71
C ASN A 55 -11.20 5.39 1.82
N VAL A 56 -11.04 6.36 2.72
CA VAL A 56 -9.74 6.99 3.00
C VAL A 56 -8.79 5.99 3.68
N ILE A 57 -9.28 5.22 4.66
CA ILE A 57 -8.49 4.18 5.34
C ILE A 57 -8.07 3.08 4.35
N GLN A 58 -8.99 2.62 3.49
CA GLN A 58 -8.68 1.63 2.46
C GLN A 58 -7.71 2.18 1.42
N ALA A 59 -7.84 3.44 1.00
CA ALA A 59 -6.89 4.10 0.11
C ALA A 59 -5.49 4.18 0.75
N ALA A 60 -5.39 4.48 2.04
CA ALA A 60 -4.13 4.49 2.77
C ALA A 60 -3.45 3.11 2.80
N LEU A 61 -4.22 2.03 2.96
CA LEU A 61 -3.68 0.67 2.86
C LEU A 61 -3.14 0.34 1.45
N LEU A 62 -3.69 0.95 0.41
CA LEU A 62 -3.42 0.62 -0.99
C LEU A 62 -2.50 1.61 -1.72
N HIS A 63 -2.17 2.76 -1.15
CA HIS A 63 -1.58 3.91 -1.86
C HIS A 63 -0.30 3.57 -2.65
N ASP A 64 0.56 2.72 -2.09
CA ASP A 64 1.84 2.34 -2.71
C ASP A 64 1.76 1.08 -3.59
N THR A 65 0.57 0.50 -3.78
CA THR A 65 0.43 -0.76 -4.54
C THR A 65 0.52 -0.58 -6.06
N VAL A 66 0.27 0.63 -6.57
CA VAL A 66 0.23 0.94 -8.02
C VAL A 66 1.61 1.31 -8.59
N GLU A 67 2.54 1.81 -7.75
CA GLU A 67 3.81 2.37 -8.23
C GLU A 67 4.76 1.37 -8.92
N LYS A 68 4.66 0.07 -8.60
CA LYS A 68 5.56 -0.95 -9.18
C LYS A 68 5.41 -1.10 -10.69
N LEU A 69 4.21 -0.88 -11.24
CA LEU A 69 4.00 -0.95 -12.69
C LEU A 69 4.74 0.19 -13.42
N THR A 70 4.70 1.39 -12.84
CA THR A 70 5.33 2.59 -13.40
C THR A 70 6.86 2.48 -13.40
N LEU A 71 7.46 1.90 -12.34
CA LEU A 71 8.91 1.73 -12.28
C LEU A 71 9.44 0.74 -13.32
N LEU A 72 8.72 -0.36 -13.57
CA LEU A 72 9.09 -1.35 -14.60
C LEU A 72 9.01 -0.74 -16.01
N LEU A 73 7.96 0.01 -16.31
CA LEU A 73 7.80 0.69 -17.61
C LEU A 73 8.88 1.77 -17.82
N LYS A 74 9.24 2.52 -16.79
CA LYS A 74 10.35 3.49 -16.85
C LYS A 74 11.70 2.82 -17.10
N LYS A 75 11.97 1.68 -16.45
CA LYS A 75 13.20 0.88 -16.68
C LYS A 75 13.25 0.33 -18.11
N LEU A 76 12.16 -0.28 -18.58
CA LEU A 76 12.09 -0.82 -19.95
C LEU A 76 12.27 0.26 -21.01
N ARG A 77 11.64 1.44 -20.84
CA ARG A 77 11.85 2.59 -21.74
C ARG A 77 13.30 3.07 -21.76
N LYS A 78 14.00 3.06 -20.63
CA LYS A 78 15.44 3.40 -20.59
C LYS A 78 16.30 2.36 -21.30
N CYS A 79 15.99 1.06 -21.18
CA CYS A 79 16.76 0.00 -21.84
C CYS A 79 16.51 -0.11 -23.35
N LEU A 80 15.35 0.37 -23.83
CA LEU A 80 14.93 0.31 -25.23
C LEU A 80 15.05 1.67 -25.94
N ALA A 81 15.52 2.70 -25.26
CA ALA A 81 15.89 3.96 -25.91
C ALA A 81 17.15 3.71 -26.76
N PRO A 82 17.16 4.10 -28.04
CA PRO A 82 18.37 4.02 -28.86
C PRO A 82 19.45 4.91 -28.23
N GLN A 83 20.70 4.40 -28.20
CA GLN A 83 21.87 5.20 -27.84
C GLN A 83 22.07 6.36 -28.82
#